data_AF-A0A839GS62-F1
#
_entry.id   AF-A0A839GS62-F1
#
_cell.length_a   1.000
_cell.length_b   1.000
_cell.length_c   1.000
_cell.angle_alpha   90.00
_cell.angle_beta   90.00
_cell.angle_gamma   90.00
#
_symmetry.space_group_name_H-M   'P 1'
#
loop_
_entity.id
_entity.type
_entity.pdbx_description
1 polymer ?
#
loop_
_entity_poly.entity_id
_entity_poly.type
_entity_poly.pdbx_seq_one_letter_code
_entity_poly.pdbx_strand_id
1 'polypeptide(L)'
;MLGMLFKIAAFVVVAHFVVRFLLRVFNRQGRVYYLTPARQFKLVFWSLISFWLALVMFGLLLREHTDTHLERILAIALGGILFLFSLPTLLVHFQYWRHERESALELEKDTRTALLLRPGQKYLLQQSQIRHILETRCSSKSVFWKDYGYLTLTLQDGRAVTITSLLIDLNQLKALWPYVPLQTRTKWVCFL
;
A
#
# COMPACT_ATOMS: atom_id res chain seq x y z
N MET A 1 6.28 -34.80 -16.48
CA MET A 1 5.90 -33.43 -16.05
C MET A 1 6.30 -33.10 -14.60
N LEU A 2 6.32 -34.07 -13.67
CA LEU A 2 6.67 -33.83 -12.25
C LEU A 2 8.07 -33.21 -12.03
N GLY A 3 9.09 -33.69 -12.76
CA GLY A 3 10.47 -33.18 -12.61
C GLY A 3 10.67 -31.74 -13.09
N MET A 4 9.85 -31.27 -14.04
CA MET A 4 9.90 -29.88 -14.52
C MET A 4 9.25 -28.94 -13.50
N LEU A 5 8.12 -29.34 -12.90
CA LEU A 5 7.48 -28.61 -11.80
C LEU A 5 8.41 -28.47 -10.59
N PHE A 6 9.17 -29.53 -10.25
CA PHE A 6 10.10 -29.49 -9.13
C PHE A 6 11.27 -28.52 -9.37
N LYS A 7 11.80 -28.47 -10.60
CA LYS A 7 12.85 -27.51 -10.99
C LYS A 7 12.36 -26.07 -10.94
N ILE A 8 11.14 -25.82 -11.41
CA ILE A 8 10.51 -24.49 -11.35
C ILE A 8 10.28 -24.09 -9.89
N ALA A 9 9.75 -24.98 -9.06
CA ALA A 9 9.53 -24.71 -7.64
C ALA A 9 10.85 -24.42 -6.90
N ALA A 10 11.89 -25.22 -7.14
CA ALA A 10 13.21 -25.00 -6.55
C ALA A 10 13.81 -23.65 -7.00
N PHE A 11 13.68 -23.30 -8.28
CA PHE A 11 14.14 -22.02 -8.80
C PHE A 11 13.39 -20.85 -8.16
N VAL A 12 12.08 -20.93 -8.00
CA VAL A 12 11.27 -19.89 -7.33
C VAL A 12 11.68 -19.72 -5.88
N VAL A 13 11.94 -20.80 -5.15
CA VAL A 13 12.40 -20.74 -3.74
C VAL A 13 13.78 -20.07 -3.64
N VAL A 14 14.73 -20.47 -4.49
CA VAL A 14 16.07 -19.88 -4.51
C VAL A 14 15.99 -18.40 -4.91
N ALA A 15 15.24 -18.06 -5.95
CA ALA A 15 15.03 -16.67 -6.37
C ALA A 15 14.40 -15.84 -5.24
N HIS A 16 13.41 -16.38 -4.51
CA HIS A 16 12.81 -15.69 -3.37
C HIS A 16 13.83 -15.43 -2.25
N PHE A 17 14.70 -16.40 -1.96
CA PHE A 17 15.76 -16.24 -0.97
C PHE A 17 16.81 -15.21 -1.39
N VAL A 18 17.26 -15.23 -2.64
CA VAL A 18 18.21 -14.26 -3.20
C VAL A 18 17.61 -12.85 -3.17
N VAL A 19 16.35 -12.69 -3.57
CA VAL A 19 15.65 -11.40 -3.50
C VAL A 19 15.53 -10.93 -2.06
N ARG A 20 15.15 -11.80 -1.11
CA ARG A 20 15.12 -11.43 0.32
C ARG A 20 16.49 -11.03 0.85
N PHE A 21 17.55 -11.74 0.47
CA PHE A 21 18.91 -11.45 0.89
C PHE A 21 19.38 -10.10 0.36
N LEU A 22 19.20 -9.86 -0.94
CA LEU A 22 19.52 -8.57 -1.57
C LEU A 22 18.70 -7.43 -0.95
N LEU A 23 17.40 -7.62 -0.75
CA LEU A 23 16.58 -6.64 -0.06
C LEU A 23 17.12 -6.37 1.34
N ARG A 24 17.54 -7.38 2.10
CA ARG A 24 18.08 -7.20 3.46
C ARG A 24 19.40 -6.43 3.48
N VAL A 25 20.30 -6.72 2.53
CA VAL A 25 21.61 -6.06 2.40
C VAL A 25 21.46 -4.61 1.93
N PHE A 26 20.51 -4.33 1.04
CA PHE A 26 20.22 -2.98 0.55
C PHE A 26 19.29 -2.17 1.47
N ASN A 27 18.60 -2.80 2.42
CA ASN A 27 17.75 -2.13 3.41
C ASN A 27 18.58 -1.52 4.55
N ARG A 28 19.63 -0.76 4.21
CA ARG A 28 20.09 0.32 5.09
C ARG A 28 18.89 1.23 5.29
N GLN A 29 18.38 1.32 6.52
CA GLN A 29 17.24 2.17 6.87
C GLN A 29 17.54 3.58 6.40
N GLY A 30 16.98 3.96 5.24
CA GLY A 30 17.16 5.28 4.69
C GLY A 30 16.64 6.31 5.69
N ARG A 31 17.44 7.33 5.97
CA ARG A 31 16.94 8.51 6.69
C ARG A 31 15.84 9.18 5.87
N VAL A 32 15.92 9.12 4.54
CA VAL A 32 14.96 9.74 3.62
C VAL A 32 14.04 8.68 2.99
N TYR A 33 12.74 8.93 3.06
CA TYR A 33 11.66 8.16 2.48
C TYR A 33 11.00 8.96 1.36
N TYR A 34 10.91 8.31 0.21
CA TYR A 34 10.18 8.78 -0.96
C TYR A 34 9.26 7.65 -1.42
N LEU A 35 8.43 7.94 -2.41
CA LEU A 35 7.61 6.93 -3.07
C LEU A 35 8.49 5.91 -3.79
N THR A 36 8.80 4.82 -3.10
CA THR A 36 9.60 3.73 -3.66
C THR A 36 8.73 2.81 -4.52
N PRO A 37 9.17 2.45 -5.74
CA PRO A 37 8.43 1.51 -6.60
C PRO A 37 8.14 0.18 -5.91
N ALA A 38 9.10 -0.33 -5.13
CA ALA A 38 8.95 -1.58 -4.40
C ALA A 38 7.78 -1.56 -3.42
N ARG A 39 7.57 -0.44 -2.71
CA ARG A 39 6.48 -0.27 -1.76
C ARG A 39 5.13 -0.10 -2.45
N GLN A 40 5.10 0.71 -3.51
CA GLN A 40 3.90 0.88 -4.34
C GLN A 40 3.44 -0.48 -4.86
N PHE A 41 4.35 -1.23 -5.48
CA PHE A 41 4.07 -2.54 -6.02
C PHE A 41 3.59 -3.51 -4.94
N LYS A 42 4.28 -3.59 -3.79
CA LYS A 42 3.87 -4.46 -2.67
C LYS A 42 2.42 -4.24 -2.24
N LEU A 43 1.97 -2.98 -2.18
CA LEU A 43 0.61 -2.63 -1.74
C LEU A 43 -0.47 -2.89 -2.79
N VAL A 44 -0.14 -2.80 -4.08
CA VAL A 44 -1.12 -2.92 -5.17
C VAL A 44 -1.06 -4.27 -5.89
N PHE A 45 -0.04 -5.10 -5.62
CA PHE A 45 0.27 -6.34 -6.34
C PHE A 45 -0.94 -7.28 -6.49
N TRP A 46 -1.58 -7.63 -5.37
CA TRP A 46 -2.71 -8.57 -5.38
C TRP A 46 -3.92 -8.00 -6.11
N SER A 47 -4.18 -6.70 -5.97
CA SER A 47 -5.26 -6.03 -6.71
C SER A 47 -4.97 -5.97 -8.21
N LEU A 48 -3.72 -5.75 -8.63
CA LEU A 48 -3.34 -5.78 -10.04
C LEU A 48 -3.53 -7.17 -10.66
N ILE A 49 -3.14 -8.23 -9.95
CA ILE A 49 -3.37 -9.62 -10.42
C ILE A 49 -4.86 -9.89 -10.54
N SER A 50 -5.66 -9.53 -9.53
CA SER A 50 -7.11 -9.72 -9.55
C SER A 50 -7.76 -8.96 -10.71
N PHE A 51 -7.34 -7.72 -10.93
CA PHE A 51 -7.81 -6.88 -12.02
C PHE A 51 -7.43 -7.47 -13.39
N TRP A 52 -6.17 -7.90 -13.55
CA TRP A 52 -5.70 -8.56 -14.78
C TRP A 52 -6.49 -9.84 -15.06
N LEU A 53 -6.69 -10.69 -14.06
CA LEU A 53 -7.50 -11.91 -14.20
C LEU A 53 -8.94 -11.59 -14.58
N ALA A 54 -9.54 -10.55 -14.00
CA ALA A 54 -10.87 -10.09 -14.37
C ALA A 54 -10.94 -9.66 -15.85
N LEU A 55 -9.94 -8.90 -16.32
CA LEU A 55 -9.84 -8.51 -17.73
C LEU A 55 -9.71 -9.71 -18.66
N VAL A 56 -8.92 -10.72 -18.28
CA VAL A 56 -8.81 -11.97 -19.06
C VAL A 56 -10.16 -12.68 -19.13
N MET A 57 -10.88 -12.80 -18.01
CA MET A 57 -12.23 -13.41 -17.98
C MET A 57 -13.22 -12.65 -18.86
N PHE A 58 -13.23 -11.32 -18.81
CA PHE A 58 -14.08 -10.53 -19.69
C PHE A 58 -13.64 -10.58 -21.15
N GLY A 59 -12.33 -10.70 -21.42
CA GLY A 59 -11.79 -10.87 -22.76
C GLY A 59 -12.25 -12.17 -23.43
N LEU A 60 -12.50 -13.24 -22.67
CA LEU A 60 -13.09 -14.47 -23.19
C LEU A 60 -14.49 -14.23 -23.78
N LEU A 61 -15.27 -13.30 -23.22
CA LEU A 61 -16.60 -12.97 -23.73
C LEU A 61 -16.59 -12.30 -25.11
N LEU A 62 -15.44 -11.73 -25.50
CA LEU A 62 -15.26 -11.07 -26.80
C LEU A 62 -14.88 -12.07 -27.91
N ARG A 63 -14.59 -13.33 -27.59
CA ARG A 63 -14.31 -14.36 -28.59
C ARG A 63 -15.61 -14.86 -29.21
N GLU A 64 -15.69 -14.78 -30.54
CA GLU A 64 -16.80 -15.33 -31.30
C GLU A 64 -16.69 -16.86 -31.42
N HIS A 65 -17.76 -17.54 -30.99
CA HIS A 65 -18.27 -18.80 -31.54
C HIS A 65 -17.98 -20.19 -30.93
N THR A 66 -17.42 -20.34 -29.73
CA THR A 66 -17.32 -21.70 -29.13
C THR A 66 -17.70 -21.84 -27.65
N ASP A 67 -18.09 -20.76 -26.98
CA ASP A 67 -18.33 -20.82 -25.54
C ASP A 67 -19.77 -21.23 -25.20
N THR A 68 -19.90 -22.24 -24.35
CA THR A 68 -21.17 -22.67 -23.78
C THR A 68 -21.79 -21.57 -22.91
N HIS A 69 -23.13 -21.56 -22.77
CA HIS A 69 -23.83 -20.59 -21.90
C HIS A 69 -23.30 -20.59 -20.46
N LEU A 70 -22.86 -21.75 -19.95
CA LEU A 70 -22.28 -21.88 -18.63
C LEU A 70 -20.93 -21.18 -18.51
N GLU A 71 -20.04 -21.32 -19.50
CA GLU A 71 -18.72 -20.66 -19.50
C GLU A 71 -18.87 -19.13 -19.50
N ARG A 72 -19.83 -18.60 -20.25
CA ARG A 72 -20.13 -17.16 -20.26
C ARG A 72 -20.60 -16.67 -18.89
N ILE A 73 -21.54 -17.37 -18.26
CA ILE A 73 -22.03 -17.02 -16.92
C ILE A 73 -20.89 -17.07 -15.90
N LEU A 74 -20.05 -18.11 -15.97
CA LEU A 74 -18.92 -18.28 -15.07
C LEU A 74 -17.89 -17.15 -15.25
N ALA A 75 -17.56 -16.79 -16.49
CA ALA A 75 -16.65 -15.70 -16.82
C ALA A 75 -17.18 -14.34 -16.34
N ILE A 76 -18.47 -14.06 -16.52
CA ILE A 76 -19.10 -12.82 -16.00
C ILE A 76 -19.08 -12.81 -14.48
N ALA A 77 -19.48 -13.90 -13.83
CA ALA A 77 -19.55 -13.96 -12.37
C ALA A 77 -18.18 -13.82 -11.72
N LEU A 78 -17.19 -14.64 -12.15
CA LEU A 78 -15.84 -14.60 -11.61
C LEU A 78 -15.13 -13.29 -11.98
N GLY A 79 -15.23 -12.86 -13.24
CA GLY A 79 -14.68 -11.59 -13.70
C GLY A 79 -15.25 -10.40 -12.90
N GLY A 80 -16.57 -10.38 -12.71
CA GLY A 80 -17.26 -9.35 -11.91
C GLY A 80 -16.80 -9.33 -10.46
N ILE A 81 -16.71 -10.49 -9.80
CA ILE A 81 -16.22 -10.59 -8.42
C ILE A 81 -14.79 -10.08 -8.31
N LEU A 82 -13.88 -10.57 -9.16
CA LEU A 82 -12.47 -10.17 -9.16
C LEU A 82 -12.29 -8.67 -9.44
N PHE A 83 -13.09 -8.12 -10.36
CA PHE A 83 -13.08 -6.71 -10.70
C PHE A 83 -13.55 -5.85 -9.51
N LEU A 84 -14.71 -6.17 -8.93
CA LEU A 84 -15.27 -5.48 -7.75
C LEU A 84 -14.33 -5.55 -6.54
N PHE A 85 -13.62 -6.66 -6.35
CA PHE A 85 -12.64 -6.79 -5.26
C PHE A 85 -11.37 -5.97 -5.50
N SER A 86 -10.95 -5.79 -6.76
CA SER A 86 -9.74 -5.05 -7.10
C SER A 86 -9.91 -3.53 -7.10
N LEU A 87 -11.08 -3.05 -7.53
CA LEU A 87 -11.35 -1.63 -7.76
C LEU A 87 -11.10 -0.73 -6.52
N PRO A 88 -11.62 -1.02 -5.32
CA PRO A 88 -11.42 -0.14 -4.17
C PRO A 88 -9.94 0.04 -3.82
N THR A 89 -9.15 -1.03 -3.90
CA THR A 89 -7.71 -0.95 -3.67
C THR A 89 -7.02 -0.07 -4.71
N LEU A 90 -7.34 -0.23 -5.99
CA LEU A 90 -6.75 0.57 -7.07
C LEU A 90 -7.10 2.05 -6.92
N LEU A 91 -8.34 2.37 -6.55
CA LEU A 91 -8.78 3.74 -6.31
C LEU A 91 -8.07 4.39 -5.11
N VAL A 92 -7.99 3.68 -3.97
CA VAL A 92 -7.23 4.17 -2.80
C VAL A 92 -5.75 4.34 -3.15
N HIS A 93 -5.17 3.39 -3.88
CA HIS A 93 -3.78 3.47 -4.31
C HIS A 93 -3.52 4.71 -5.16
N PHE A 94 -4.39 4.97 -6.14
CA PHE A 94 -4.29 6.15 -6.98
C PHE A 94 -4.46 7.45 -6.19
N GLN A 95 -5.42 7.50 -5.25
CA GLN A 95 -5.62 8.65 -4.37
C GLN A 95 -4.36 8.94 -3.53
N TYR A 96 -3.75 7.92 -2.95
CA TYR A 96 -2.54 8.05 -2.13
C TYR A 96 -1.33 8.42 -2.97
N TRP A 97 -1.19 7.81 -4.15
CA TRP A 97 -0.14 8.15 -5.09
C TRP A 97 -0.22 9.62 -5.46
N ARG A 98 -1.40 10.12 -5.84
CA ARG A 98 -1.58 11.52 -6.20
C ARG A 98 -1.28 12.48 -5.04
N HIS A 99 -1.62 12.08 -3.81
CA HIS A 99 -1.35 12.87 -2.60
C HIS A 99 0.14 12.94 -2.25
N GLU A 100 0.89 11.85 -2.44
CA GLU A 100 2.29 11.77 -1.99
C GLU A 100 3.33 11.89 -3.12
N ARG A 101 2.94 11.97 -4.40
CA ARG A 101 3.87 11.91 -5.56
C ARG A 101 5.03 12.90 -5.51
N GLU A 102 4.85 14.02 -4.82
CA GLU A 102 5.83 15.10 -4.66
C GLU A 102 6.28 15.28 -3.19
N SER A 103 5.88 14.35 -2.31
CA SER A 103 6.26 14.33 -0.90
C SER A 103 7.57 13.57 -0.69
N ALA A 104 8.39 14.07 0.23
CA ALA A 104 9.51 13.32 0.81
C ALA A 104 9.45 13.44 2.33
N LEU A 105 9.84 12.38 3.04
CA LEU A 105 9.85 12.33 4.49
C LEU A 105 11.22 11.89 4.98
N GLU A 106 11.90 12.73 5.72
CA GLU A 106 13.16 12.38 6.38
C GLU A 106 12.91 12.06 7.85
N LEU A 107 13.42 10.94 8.34
CA LEU A 107 13.39 10.55 9.74
C LEU A 107 14.78 10.67 10.33
N GLU A 108 14.89 11.42 11.43
CA GLU A 108 16.08 11.49 12.26
C GLU A 108 15.76 10.81 13.60
N LYS A 109 16.35 9.62 13.81
CA LYS A 109 16.03 8.78 14.97
C LYS A 109 16.63 9.32 16.26
N ASP A 110 17.81 9.92 16.16
CA ASP A 110 18.58 10.43 17.30
C ASP A 110 17.83 11.57 17.98
N THR A 111 17.21 12.45 17.19
CA THR A 111 16.42 13.59 17.66
C THR A 111 14.91 13.28 17.77
N ARG A 112 14.48 12.09 17.33
CA ARG A 112 13.06 11.70 17.22
C ARG A 112 12.21 12.69 16.42
N THR A 113 12.79 13.24 15.36
CA THR A 113 12.14 14.22 14.49
C THR A 113 11.87 13.64 13.11
N ALA A 114 10.76 14.04 12.51
CA ALA A 114 10.51 13.78 11.10
C ALA A 114 10.41 15.11 10.33
N LEU A 115 11.05 15.23 9.18
CA LEU A 115 10.93 16.36 8.29
C LEU A 115 10.11 15.93 7.08
N LEU A 116 8.88 16.44 6.98
CA LEU A 116 8.02 16.24 5.81
C LEU A 116 8.20 17.42 4.84
N LEU A 117 8.66 17.10 3.64
CA LEU A 117 8.81 18.00 2.53
C LEU A 117 7.66 17.80 1.56
N ARG A 118 6.99 18.90 1.21
CA ARG A 118 5.93 18.96 0.19
C ARG A 118 6.17 20.14 -0.75
N PRO A 119 5.50 20.16 -1.92
CA PRO A 119 5.54 21.32 -2.80
C PRO A 119 5.18 22.60 -2.05
N GLY A 120 6.13 23.53 -1.94
CA GLY A 120 5.96 24.82 -1.27
C GLY A 120 5.85 24.79 0.26
N GLN A 121 5.97 23.63 0.91
CA GLN A 121 5.77 23.50 2.36
C GLN A 121 6.80 22.55 2.99
N LYS A 122 7.31 22.93 4.16
CA LYS A 122 8.21 22.10 4.97
C LYS A 122 7.64 22.02 6.38
N TYR A 123 7.50 20.80 6.89
CA TYR A 123 7.01 20.54 8.23
C TYR A 123 8.08 19.79 9.01
N LEU A 124 8.67 20.47 10.00
CA LEU A 124 9.41 19.79 11.04
C LEU A 124 8.37 19.24 12.02
N LEU A 125 8.37 17.92 12.22
CA LEU A 125 7.43 17.19 13.05
C LEU A 125 8.21 16.68 14.26
N GLN A 126 8.15 17.47 15.33
CA GLN A 126 8.68 17.10 16.64
C GLN A 126 7.53 16.74 17.58
N GLN A 127 7.83 15.95 18.61
CA GLN A 127 6.82 15.54 19.59
C GLN A 127 6.08 16.73 20.23
N SER A 128 6.80 17.82 20.54
CA SER A 128 6.24 19.04 21.13
C SER A 128 5.27 19.79 20.20
N GLN A 129 5.47 19.66 18.89
CA GLN A 129 4.68 20.35 17.86
C GLN A 129 3.42 19.58 17.47
N ILE A 130 3.29 18.32 17.87
CA ILE A 130 2.14 17.48 17.56
C ILE A 130 1.20 17.47 18.76
N ARG A 131 -0.04 17.90 18.55
CA ARG A 131 -1.09 17.91 19.56
C ARG A 131 -1.72 16.54 19.75
N HIS A 132 -2.06 15.87 18.65
CA HIS A 132 -2.58 14.50 18.66
C HIS A 132 -2.39 13.83 17.30
N ILE A 133 -2.45 12.50 17.30
CA ILE A 133 -2.34 11.66 16.11
C ILE A 133 -3.65 10.89 15.94
N LEU A 134 -4.24 10.99 14.76
CA LEU A 134 -5.37 10.16 14.36
C LEU A 134 -4.89 9.11 13.35
N GLU A 135 -4.90 7.85 13.77
CA GLU A 135 -4.61 6.71 12.91
C GLU A 135 -5.89 6.19 12.27
N THR A 136 -5.98 6.30 10.94
CA THR A 136 -7.09 5.69 10.19
C THR A 136 -6.66 4.36 9.61
N ARG A 137 -7.31 3.28 10.05
CA ARG A 137 -7.09 1.91 9.58
C ARG A 137 -8.29 1.36 8.84
N CYS A 138 -8.03 0.38 7.98
CA CYS A 138 -9.07 -0.34 7.29
C CYS A 138 -9.61 -1.46 8.19
N SER A 139 -10.92 -1.57 8.29
CA SER A 139 -11.61 -2.51 9.20
C SER A 139 -11.38 -3.96 8.81
N SER A 140 -11.28 -4.25 7.51
CA SER A 140 -11.19 -5.61 7.02
C SER A 140 -9.77 -6.16 7.07
N LYS A 141 -9.59 -7.33 7.73
CA LYS A 141 -8.29 -8.01 7.87
C LYS A 141 -7.96 -8.95 6.70
N SER A 142 -8.95 -9.35 5.90
CA SER A 142 -8.79 -10.36 4.84
C SER A 142 -8.76 -9.80 3.41
N VAL A 143 -8.89 -8.47 3.25
CA VAL A 143 -9.08 -7.85 1.94
C VAL A 143 -7.83 -7.12 1.46
N PHE A 144 -7.68 -6.97 0.14
CA PHE A 144 -6.50 -6.37 -0.50
C PHE A 144 -6.12 -4.98 0.01
N TRP A 145 -7.08 -4.18 0.47
CA TRP A 145 -6.82 -2.84 1.01
C TRP A 145 -6.50 -2.79 2.51
N LYS A 146 -6.31 -3.93 3.19
CA LYS A 146 -6.03 -3.98 4.64
C LYS A 146 -4.76 -3.23 5.06
N ASP A 147 -3.74 -3.25 4.19
CA ASP A 147 -2.42 -2.66 4.47
C ASP A 147 -2.41 -1.15 4.18
N TYR A 148 -3.53 -0.61 3.66
CA TYR A 148 -3.71 0.81 3.47
C TYR A 148 -4.22 1.46 4.75
N GLY A 149 -3.65 2.62 5.02
CA GLY A 149 -4.02 3.50 6.10
C GLY A 149 -3.26 4.81 5.99
N TYR A 150 -3.58 5.74 6.89
CA TYR A 150 -2.90 7.02 6.99
C TYR A 150 -2.93 7.54 8.43
N LEU A 151 -1.96 8.38 8.75
CA LEU A 151 -1.92 9.16 9.98
C LEU A 151 -2.28 10.60 9.66
N THR A 152 -3.21 11.18 10.40
CA THR A 152 -3.44 12.62 10.41
C THR A 152 -2.83 13.17 11.70
N LEU A 153 -1.80 13.98 11.55
CA LEU A 153 -1.13 14.69 12.63
C LEU A 153 -1.76 16.07 12.76
N THR A 154 -2.34 16.37 13.91
CA THR A 154 -2.79 17.72 14.21
C THR A 154 -1.70 18.43 14.98
N LEU A 155 -1.21 19.54 14.44
CA LEU A 155 -0.14 20.34 15.01
C LEU A 155 -0.69 21.31 16.08
N GLN A 156 0.19 21.84 16.92
CA GLN A 156 -0.16 22.81 17.96
C GLN A 156 -0.76 24.11 17.38
N ASP A 157 -0.34 24.49 16.17
CA ASP A 157 -0.86 25.66 15.45
C ASP A 157 -2.22 25.42 14.76
N GLY A 158 -2.82 24.23 14.97
CA GLY A 158 -4.11 23.86 14.40
C GLY A 158 -4.05 23.30 12.98
N ARG A 159 -2.89 23.29 12.31
CA ARG A 159 -2.74 22.66 10.99
C ARG A 159 -2.83 21.14 11.11
N ALA A 160 -3.41 20.50 10.10
CA ALA A 160 -3.47 19.05 10.00
C ALA A 160 -2.59 18.57 8.84
N VAL A 161 -1.76 17.56 9.08
CA VAL A 161 -0.86 16.95 8.10
C VAL A 161 -1.16 15.46 8.00
N THR A 162 -1.57 15.02 6.81
CA THR A 162 -1.89 13.61 6.56
C THR A 162 -0.75 12.90 5.85
N ILE A 163 -0.22 11.82 6.43
CA ILE A 163 0.84 10.98 5.88
C ILE A 163 0.30 9.58 5.63
N THR A 164 0.45 9.07 4.41
CA THR A 164 -0.10 7.78 4.03
C THR A 164 0.90 6.62 4.18
N SER A 165 0.35 5.42 4.29
CA SER A 165 1.09 4.14 4.23
C SER A 165 1.84 3.91 2.92
N LEU A 166 1.61 4.71 1.88
CA LEU A 166 2.36 4.63 0.62
C LEU A 166 3.74 5.28 0.74
N LEU A 167 3.90 6.29 1.60
CA LEU A 167 5.17 6.99 1.82
C LEU A 167 6.07 6.25 2.82
N ILE A 168 5.54 5.88 3.98
CA ILE A 168 6.30 5.26 5.07
C ILE A 168 5.47 4.25 5.88
N ASP A 169 6.15 3.32 6.58
CA ASP A 169 5.48 2.43 7.52
C ASP A 169 4.97 3.28 8.69
N LEU A 170 3.65 3.34 8.83
CA LEU A 170 2.99 4.17 9.82
C LEU A 170 3.36 3.75 11.25
N ASN A 171 3.71 2.47 11.44
CA ASN A 171 4.19 1.98 12.74
C ASN A 171 5.59 2.51 13.05
N GLN A 172 6.44 2.64 12.03
CA GLN A 172 7.76 3.25 12.19
C GLN A 172 7.64 4.74 12.49
N LEU A 173 6.74 5.44 11.80
CA LEU A 173 6.54 6.87 11.99
C LEU A 173 5.98 7.18 13.39
N LYS A 174 4.91 6.49 13.83
CA LYS A 174 4.31 6.72 15.14
C LYS A 174 5.26 6.38 16.30
N ALA A 175 6.20 5.45 16.09
CA ALA A 175 7.19 5.08 17.10
C ALA A 175 8.16 6.22 17.45
N LEU A 176 8.26 7.27 16.62
CA LEU A 176 9.03 8.47 16.95
C LEU A 176 8.41 9.27 18.09
N TRP A 177 7.10 9.17 18.30
CA TRP A 177 6.34 10.03 19.22
C TRP A 177 5.50 9.22 20.21
N PRO A 178 6.13 8.42 21.10
CA PRO A 178 5.42 7.48 21.97
C PRO A 178 4.48 8.15 23.00
N TYR A 179 4.72 9.43 23.31
CA TYR A 179 3.92 10.16 24.31
C TYR A 179 2.83 11.06 23.72
N VAL A 180 2.68 11.09 22.39
CA VAL A 180 1.63 11.90 21.76
C VAL A 180 0.30 11.13 21.81
N PRO A 181 -0.81 11.78 22.19
CA PRO A 181 -2.12 11.12 22.21
C PRO A 181 -2.47 10.51 20.85
N LEU A 182 -2.73 9.20 20.84
CA LEU A 182 -3.09 8.43 19.65
C LEU A 182 -4.56 8.02 19.70
N GLN A 183 -5.32 8.41 18.68
CA GLN A 183 -6.68 7.96 18.45
C GLN A 183 -6.70 7.04 17.24
N THR A 184 -7.52 5.99 17.27
CA THR A 184 -7.68 5.07 16.13
C THR A 184 -9.09 5.20 15.58
N ARG A 185 -9.21 5.36 14.27
CA ARG A 185 -10.47 5.33 13.53
C ARG A 185 -10.44 4.21 12.52
N THR A 186 -11.52 3.42 12.45
CA THR A 186 -11.67 2.37 11.46
C THR A 186 -12.61 2.82 10.34
N LYS A 187 -12.20 2.62 9.09
CA LYS A 187 -13.04 2.79 7.90
C LYS A 187 -13.15 1.45 7.15
N TRP A 188 -14.22 1.22 6.39
CA TRP A 188 -14.31 0.03 5.55
C TRP A 188 -13.26 0.06 4.42
N VAL A 189 -13.13 1.22 3.78
CA VAL A 189 -12.07 1.55 2.82
C VAL A 189 -11.43 2.87 3.25
N CYS A 190 -10.10 2.92 3.26
CA CYS A 190 -9.32 4.02 3.79
C CYS A 190 -9.13 5.16 2.77
N PHE A 191 -10.21 5.65 2.17
CA PHE A 191 -10.16 6.87 1.38
C PHE A 191 -9.73 8.06 2.25
N LEU A 192 -8.82 8.89 1.72
CA LEU A 192 -8.42 10.18 2.28
C LEU A 192 -9.64 11.11 2.37
#